data_AF-A0A2E1X8M9-F1
#
_entry.id   AF-A0A2E1X8M9-F1
#
_cell.length_a   1.000
_cell.length_b   1.000
_cell.length_c   1.000
_cell.angle_alpha   90.00
_cell.angle_beta   90.00
_cell.angle_gamma   90.00
#
_symmetry.space_group_name_H-M   'P 1'
#
loop_
_entity.id
_entity.type
_entity.pdbx_description
1 polymer ?
#
loop_
_entity_poly.entity_id
_entity_poly.type
_entity_poly.pdbx_seq_one_letter_code
_entity_poly.pdbx_strand_id
1 'polypeptide(L)'
;MRKKNDRLAERLAAIKGSAPTITDGRIPPPKKRGPPEREKREAVFRPGKIYLSKSDQVRCVIRNVSDGGAYVHLEGMQPLPPIVMLRFDQTGVVKKARVAWQNEIEAGLAFMKDMTPGRDAAPEPGEKPPGPPPRV
;
A
#
# COMPACT_ATOMS: atom_id res chain seq x y z
N MET A 1 11.97 -61.14 -18.00
CA MET A 1 11.65 -59.72 -17.73
C MET A 1 11.43 -58.96 -19.04
N ARG A 2 10.18 -58.69 -19.47
CA ARG A 2 9.83 -57.85 -20.65
C ARG A 2 8.40 -57.24 -20.49
N LYS A 3 8.18 -56.36 -19.51
CA LYS A 3 6.86 -55.72 -19.24
C LYS A 3 6.85 -54.18 -19.29
N LYS A 4 7.98 -53.53 -19.61
CA LYS A 4 8.07 -52.05 -19.61
C LYS A 4 7.73 -51.39 -20.95
N ASN A 5 7.98 -52.05 -22.08
CA ASN A 5 7.74 -51.45 -23.41
C ASN A 5 6.25 -51.34 -23.78
N ASP A 6 5.42 -52.23 -23.24
CA ASP A 6 3.98 -52.28 -23.52
C ASP A 6 3.26 -51.04 -22.97
N ARG A 7 3.60 -50.65 -21.74
CA ARG A 7 3.02 -49.48 -21.07
C ARG A 7 3.38 -48.16 -21.74
N LEU A 8 4.52 -48.09 -22.41
CA LEU A 8 4.92 -46.89 -23.15
C LEU A 8 4.16 -46.79 -24.48
N ALA A 9 3.99 -47.92 -25.18
CA ALA A 9 3.23 -48.00 -26.42
C ALA A 9 1.75 -47.65 -26.21
N GLU A 10 1.15 -48.13 -25.12
CA GLU A 10 -0.23 -47.81 -24.75
C GLU A 10 -0.43 -46.31 -24.46
N ARG A 11 0.54 -45.68 -23.78
CA ARG A 11 0.52 -44.22 -23.51
C ARG A 11 0.69 -43.39 -24.78
N LEU A 12 1.51 -43.85 -25.73
CA LEU A 12 1.71 -43.17 -27.02
C LEU A 12 0.47 -43.28 -27.92
N ALA A 13 -0.21 -44.43 -27.91
CA ALA A 13 -1.45 -44.62 -28.66
C ALA A 13 -2.57 -43.68 -28.20
N ALA A 14 -2.68 -43.43 -26.89
CA ALA A 14 -3.68 -42.52 -26.32
C ALA A 14 -3.48 -41.05 -26.75
N ILE A 15 -2.23 -40.60 -26.91
CA ILE A 15 -1.93 -39.21 -27.33
C ILE A 15 -2.16 -39.06 -28.85
N LYS A 16 -1.91 -40.10 -29.65
CA LYS A 16 -2.06 -40.04 -31.12
C LYS A 16 -3.50 -39.77 -31.58
N GLY A 17 -4.50 -40.20 -30.82
CA GLY A 17 -5.93 -39.96 -31.13
C GLY A 17 -6.49 -38.65 -30.58
N SER A 18 -5.71 -37.94 -29.76
CA SER A 18 -6.17 -36.69 -29.14
C SER A 18 -5.94 -35.54 -30.12
N ALA A 19 -7.01 -35.09 -30.76
CA ALA A 19 -6.95 -33.86 -31.55
C ALA A 19 -6.55 -32.70 -30.61
N PRO A 20 -5.51 -31.90 -30.95
CA PRO A 20 -5.22 -30.70 -30.19
C PRO A 20 -6.46 -29.81 -30.27
N THR A 21 -7.08 -29.56 -29.11
CA THR A 21 -8.07 -28.48 -29.02
C THR A 21 -7.26 -27.19 -29.13
N ILE A 22 -7.10 -26.69 -30.36
CA ILE A 22 -6.73 -25.31 -30.61
C ILE A 22 -7.96 -24.53 -30.14
N THR A 23 -8.03 -24.25 -28.83
CA THR A 23 -8.85 -23.15 -28.35
C THR A 23 -8.30 -21.93 -29.04
N ASP A 24 -9.03 -21.48 -30.06
CA ASP A 24 -8.86 -20.23 -30.78
C ASP A 24 -8.35 -19.18 -29.79
N GLY A 25 -7.13 -18.70 -30.03
CA GLY A 25 -6.29 -17.96 -29.10
C GLY A 25 -6.81 -16.56 -28.79
N ARG A 26 -8.09 -16.40 -28.45
CA ARG A 26 -8.57 -15.27 -27.69
C ARG A 26 -8.11 -15.42 -26.25
N ILE A 27 -6.82 -15.15 -26.04
CA ILE A 27 -6.37 -14.61 -24.77
C ILE A 27 -7.29 -13.40 -24.52
N PRO A 28 -8.16 -13.41 -23.49
CA PRO A 28 -8.95 -12.23 -23.20
C PRO A 28 -7.95 -11.08 -23.02
N PRO A 29 -8.17 -9.93 -23.67
CA PRO A 29 -7.25 -8.81 -23.50
C PRO A 29 -7.13 -8.57 -21.99
N PRO A 30 -5.90 -8.38 -21.45
CA PRO A 30 -5.74 -8.08 -20.04
C PRO A 30 -6.71 -6.95 -19.74
N LYS A 31 -7.64 -7.17 -18.80
CA LYS A 31 -8.60 -6.14 -18.36
C LYS A 31 -7.79 -4.87 -18.24
N LYS A 32 -8.06 -3.87 -19.08
CA LYS A 32 -7.43 -2.56 -18.99
C LYS A 32 -7.76 -2.12 -17.56
N ARG A 33 -6.81 -2.28 -16.65
CA ARG A 33 -6.86 -1.60 -15.36
C ARG A 33 -6.97 -0.16 -15.81
N GLY A 34 -8.12 0.48 -15.55
CA GLY A 34 -8.24 1.91 -15.78
C GLY A 34 -7.03 2.62 -15.17
N PRO A 35 -6.72 3.85 -15.59
CA PRO A 35 -5.73 4.63 -14.84
C PRO A 35 -6.04 4.43 -13.36
N PRO A 36 -5.07 3.97 -12.54
CA PRO A 36 -5.35 3.69 -11.14
C PRO A 36 -6.05 4.94 -10.63
N GLU A 37 -7.23 4.79 -10.05
CA GLU A 37 -8.01 5.90 -9.52
C GLU A 37 -7.09 6.63 -8.55
N ARG A 38 -6.40 7.67 -9.06
CA ARG A 38 -5.37 8.38 -8.34
C ARG A 38 -6.16 9.33 -7.49
N GLU A 39 -6.44 8.85 -6.28
CA GLU A 39 -6.98 9.62 -5.18
C GLU A 39 -6.33 11.01 -5.18
N LYS A 40 -7.14 12.05 -4.96
CA LYS A 40 -6.69 13.44 -5.02
C LYS A 40 -5.51 13.62 -4.06
N ARG A 41 -4.34 13.82 -4.65
CA ARG A 41 -3.07 13.96 -3.94
C ARG A 41 -2.88 15.42 -3.58
N GLU A 42 -2.92 15.71 -2.29
CA GLU A 42 -2.61 17.04 -1.80
C GLU A 42 -1.09 17.19 -1.74
N ALA A 43 -0.56 18.22 -2.42
CA ALA A 43 0.83 18.61 -2.27
C ALA A 43 0.96 19.30 -0.91
N VAL A 44 1.56 18.61 0.05
CA VAL A 44 1.73 19.09 1.41
C VAL A 44 3.19 18.98 1.77
N PHE A 45 3.81 20.08 2.18
CA PHE A 45 5.18 20.12 2.67
C PHE A 45 5.18 20.07 4.19
N ARG A 46 5.28 18.88 4.77
CA ARG A 46 5.29 18.68 6.23
C ARG A 46 6.56 17.99 6.70
N PRO A 47 7.20 18.46 7.77
CA PRO A 47 8.26 17.70 8.41
C PRO A 47 7.69 16.44 9.07
N GLY A 48 8.45 15.35 8.97
CA GLY A 48 8.11 14.06 9.53
C GLY A 48 9.35 13.27 9.92
N LYS A 49 9.13 12.19 10.65
CA LYS A 49 10.17 11.25 11.07
C LYS A 49 9.72 9.85 10.70
N ILE A 50 10.60 9.09 10.06
CA ILE A 50 10.39 7.69 9.75
C ILE A 50 11.15 6.88 10.79
N TYR A 51 10.45 6.01 11.50
CA TYR A 51 11.07 5.05 12.40
C TYR A 51 11.25 3.72 11.66
N LEU A 52 12.52 3.32 11.49
CA LEU A 52 12.90 2.04 10.90
C LEU A 52 12.99 0.95 11.98
N SER A 53 13.39 1.34 13.19
CA SER A 53 13.57 0.46 14.36
C SER A 53 13.40 1.26 15.67
N LYS A 54 13.55 0.60 16.82
CA LYS A 54 13.37 1.25 18.14
C LYS A 54 14.28 2.47 18.38
N SER A 55 15.48 2.46 17.78
CA SER A 55 16.49 3.51 17.96
C SER A 55 16.85 4.24 16.66
N ASP A 56 16.36 3.75 15.52
CA ASP A 56 16.75 4.25 14.21
C ASP A 56 15.60 5.09 13.61
N GLN A 57 15.87 6.38 13.42
CA GLN A 57 14.92 7.34 12.90
C GLN A 57 15.56 8.20 11.82
N VAL A 58 14.83 8.42 10.74
CA VAL A 58 15.25 9.26 9.61
C VAL A 58 14.31 10.46 9.53
N ARG A 59 14.89 11.65 9.45
CA ARG A 59 14.13 12.88 9.19
C ARG A 59 13.69 12.89 7.72
N CYS A 60 12.44 13.26 7.49
CA CYS A 60 11.89 13.34 6.15
C CYS A 60 10.96 14.54 6.00
N VAL A 61 10.85 15.05 4.78
CA VAL A 61 9.85 16.02 4.38
C VAL A 61 8.80 15.28 3.55
N ILE A 62 7.60 15.17 4.09
CA ILE A 62 6.42 14.73 3.33
C ILE A 62 6.16 15.83 2.31
N ARG A 63 6.08 15.47 1.03
CA ARG A 63 5.81 16.40 -0.09
C ARG A 63 4.42 16.19 -0.68
N ASN A 64 3.88 15.00 -0.55
CA ASN A 64 2.58 14.66 -1.09
C ASN A 64 1.90 13.62 -0.20
N VAL A 65 0.62 13.81 0.11
CA VAL A 65 -0.18 12.88 0.90
C VAL A 65 -1.49 12.57 0.17
N SER A 66 -1.92 11.33 0.31
CA SER A 66 -3.20 10.78 -0.14
C SER A 66 -3.80 9.92 0.99
N ASP A 67 -5.06 9.52 0.89
CA ASP A 67 -5.66 8.66 1.91
C ASP A 67 -4.97 7.28 1.96
N GLY A 68 -4.55 6.77 0.79
CA GLY A 68 -3.82 5.51 0.65
C GLY A 68 -2.28 5.55 0.78
N GLY A 69 -1.64 6.72 0.87
CA GLY A 69 -0.17 6.79 0.90
C GLY A 69 0.44 8.18 0.95
N ALA A 70 1.76 8.24 1.03
CA ALA A 70 2.54 9.47 1.05
C ALA A 70 3.78 9.35 0.18
N TYR A 71 4.21 10.47 -0.39
CA TYR A 71 5.54 10.62 -0.95
C TYR A 71 6.36 11.54 -0.06
N VAL A 72 7.54 11.05 0.30
CA VAL A 72 8.42 11.64 1.29
C VAL A 72 9.83 11.78 0.70
N HIS A 73 10.50 12.84 1.12
CA HIS A 73 11.88 13.14 0.79
C HIS A 73 12.71 12.96 2.07
N LEU A 74 13.69 12.08 2.05
CA LEU A 74 14.54 11.72 3.18
C LEU A 74 15.72 12.70 3.26
N GLU A 75 16.17 13.00 4.47
CA GLU A 75 17.36 13.84 4.70
C GLU A 75 18.69 13.06 4.43
N GLY A 76 18.62 11.77 4.10
CA GLY A 76 19.79 10.95 3.79
C GLY A 76 19.48 9.73 2.92
N MET A 77 20.54 9.16 2.32
CA MET A 77 20.48 7.96 1.47
C MET A 77 20.48 6.67 2.31
N GLN A 78 19.49 6.51 3.18
CA GLN A 78 19.36 5.30 3.99
C GLN A 78 18.32 4.36 3.38
N PRO A 79 18.64 3.09 3.13
CA PRO A 79 17.66 2.11 2.64
C PRO A 79 16.58 1.90 3.71
N LEU A 80 15.32 2.08 3.32
CA LEU A 80 14.18 1.89 4.21
C LEU A 80 13.75 0.41 4.17
N PRO A 81 13.40 -0.20 5.32
CA PRO A 81 12.82 -1.53 5.36
C PRO A 81 11.45 -1.53 4.66
N PRO A 82 10.94 -2.71 4.27
CA PRO A 82 9.66 -2.82 3.56
C PRO A 82 8.47 -2.28 4.35
N ILE A 83 8.57 -2.22 5.69
CA ILE A 83 7.56 -1.70 6.59
C ILE A 83 8.21 -0.67 7.51
N VAL A 84 7.63 0.52 7.57
CA VAL A 84 8.12 1.65 8.37
C VAL A 84 6.96 2.30 9.13
N MET A 85 7.31 3.08 10.16
CA MET A 85 6.35 3.92 10.88
C MET A 85 6.63 5.38 10.54
N LEU A 86 5.69 6.02 9.84
CA LEU A 86 5.76 7.45 9.50
C LEU A 86 5.08 8.26 10.61
N ARG A 87 5.82 9.16 11.25
CA ARG A 87 5.30 10.13 12.21
C ARG A 87 5.24 11.52 11.57
N PHE A 88 4.06 12.13 11.62
CA PHE A 88 3.85 13.52 11.24
C PHE A 88 4.23 14.42 12.42
N ASP A 89 5.19 15.32 12.25
CA ASP A 89 5.69 16.15 13.36
C ASP A 89 4.63 17.18 13.80
N GLN A 90 3.87 17.73 12.85
CA GLN A 90 2.81 18.72 13.11
C GLN A 90 1.61 18.16 13.90
N THR A 91 1.17 16.94 13.59
CA THR A 91 -0.04 16.36 14.20
C THR A 91 0.27 15.30 15.24
N GLY A 92 1.53 14.85 15.34
CA GLY A 92 1.95 13.74 16.19
C GLY A 92 1.43 12.36 15.75
N VAL A 93 0.66 12.30 14.66
CA VAL A 93 0.05 11.06 14.16
C VAL A 93 1.15 10.13 13.67
N VAL A 94 1.05 8.85 14.04
CA VAL A 94 1.95 7.79 13.58
C VAL A 94 1.16 6.82 12.72
N LYS A 95 1.57 6.66 11.46
CA LYS A 95 0.98 5.72 10.52
C LYS A 95 1.97 4.65 10.13
N LYS A 96 1.54 3.39 10.18
CA LYS A 96 2.29 2.27 9.63
C LYS A 96 2.16 2.28 8.11
N ALA A 97 3.28 2.16 7.40
CA ALA A 97 3.29 2.21 5.95
C ALA A 97 4.26 1.17 5.39
N ARG A 98 3.97 0.67 4.18
CA ARG A 98 4.96 -0.06 3.38
C ARG A 98 5.70 0.89 2.46
N VAL A 99 6.96 0.59 2.21
CA VAL A 99 7.72 1.21 1.12
C VAL A 99 7.25 0.59 -0.20
N ALA A 100 6.58 1.38 -1.03
CA ALA A 100 6.14 0.98 -2.37
C ALA A 100 7.28 1.11 -3.39
N TRP A 101 8.12 2.13 -3.22
CA TRP A 101 9.33 2.36 -4.01
C TRP A 101 10.25 3.32 -3.25
N GLN A 102 11.54 3.27 -3.57
CA GLN A 102 12.55 4.19 -3.03
C GLN A 102 13.58 4.50 -4.12
N ASN A 103 13.99 5.76 -4.23
CA ASN A 103 15.06 6.27 -5.10
C ASN A 103 15.96 7.18 -4.25
N GLU A 104 17.26 6.93 -4.10
CA GLU A 104 18.21 7.78 -3.33
C GLU A 104 17.65 8.42 -2.04
N ILE A 105 17.09 9.64 -2.16
CA ILE A 105 16.54 10.48 -1.08
C ILE A 105 15.02 10.63 -1.15
N GLU A 106 14.34 9.82 -1.95
CA GLU A 106 12.91 9.88 -2.24
C GLU A 106 12.28 8.52 -1.98
N ALA A 107 11.13 8.49 -1.33
CA ALA A 107 10.41 7.25 -1.10
C ALA A 107 8.90 7.44 -1.26
N GLY A 108 8.27 6.45 -1.88
CA GLY A 108 6.82 6.28 -1.90
C GLY A 108 6.40 5.32 -0.81
N LEU A 109 5.56 5.79 0.09
CA LEU A 109 4.97 5.02 1.17
C LEU A 109 3.50 4.75 0.86
N ALA A 110 3.04 3.52 1.03
CA ALA A 110 1.62 3.18 1.01
C ALA A 110 1.16 2.87 2.43
N PHE A 111 0.13 3.55 2.90
CA PHE A 111 -0.37 3.38 4.26
C PHE A 111 -0.98 2.00 4.43
N MET A 112 -0.62 1.32 5.51
CA MET A 112 -1.30 0.12 5.96
C MET A 112 -2.38 0.54 6.94
N LYS A 113 -3.58 0.00 6.78
CA LYS A 113 -4.75 0.32 7.60
C LYS A 113 -4.45 0.11 9.09
N ASP A 114 -5.06 0.97 9.87
CA ASP A 114 -4.56 1.66 11.05
C ASP A 114 -4.11 0.81 12.24
N MET A 115 -3.10 1.34 12.95
CA MET A 115 -2.94 1.09 14.39
C MET A 115 -2.95 2.44 15.11
N THR A 116 -4.01 3.22 14.89
CA THR A 116 -4.37 4.32 15.79
C THR A 116 -5.27 3.73 16.88
N PRO A 117 -4.75 3.30 18.05
CA PRO A 117 -5.62 3.03 19.17
C PRO A 117 -6.19 4.37 19.65
N GLY A 118 -7.49 4.59 19.47
CA GLY A 118 -8.21 5.60 20.25
C GLY A 118 -8.55 6.92 19.55
N ARG A 119 -9.33 6.87 18.46
CA ARG A 119 -10.22 7.99 18.12
C ARG A 119 -11.68 7.62 17.86
N ASP A 120 -12.07 6.37 18.13
CA ASP A 120 -13.45 5.91 18.29
C ASP A 120 -13.93 5.98 19.77
N ALA A 121 -13.27 6.79 20.60
CA ALA A 121 -13.72 7.09 21.96
C ALA A 121 -13.70 8.60 22.22
N ALA A 122 -14.61 9.33 21.57
CA ALA A 122 -15.41 10.35 22.23
C ALA A 122 -16.66 10.65 21.38
N PRO A 123 -17.85 10.64 22.00
CA PRO A 123 -19.15 10.58 21.33
C PRO A 123 -19.64 11.95 20.85
N GLU A 124 -20.44 11.87 19.78
CA GLU A 124 -21.58 12.72 19.38
C GLU A 124 -21.43 14.25 19.18
N PRO A 125 -21.99 14.78 18.07
CA PRO A 125 -21.95 16.21 17.76
C PRO A 125 -23.10 16.94 18.46
N GLY A 126 -22.80 17.76 19.46
CA GLY A 126 -23.77 18.73 19.96
C GLY A 126 -23.49 19.28 21.35
N GLU A 127 -22.96 20.49 21.44
CA GLU A 127 -23.59 21.52 22.28
C GLU A 127 -23.09 22.91 21.88
N LYS A 128 -24.04 23.73 21.43
CA LYS A 128 -23.85 25.15 21.15
C LYS A 128 -23.70 25.87 22.50
N PRO A 129 -22.75 26.77 22.70
CA PRO A 129 -22.61 27.46 23.99
C PRO A 129 -23.88 28.27 24.29
N PRO A 130 -24.47 28.17 25.49
CA PRO A 130 -25.58 29.04 25.87
C PRO A 130 -25.08 30.48 25.91
N GLY A 131 -25.81 31.37 25.24
CA GLY A 131 -25.52 32.80 25.22
C GLY A 131 -25.60 33.44 26.61
N PRO A 132 -25.00 34.63 26.79
CA PRO A 132 -25.00 35.31 28.08
C PRO A 132 -26.44 35.70 28.50
N PRO A 133 -26.76 35.66 29.81
CA PRO A 133 -28.09 36.01 30.29
C PRO A 133 -28.39 37.51 30.03
N PRO A 134 -29.65 37.87 29.79
CA PRO A 134 -30.05 39.27 29.68
C PRO A 134 -29.86 39.96 31.04
N ARG A 135 -29.25 41.13 30.99
CA ARG A 135 -29.00 42.00 32.14
C ARG A 135 -30.30 42.75 32.46
N VAL A 136 -30.85 42.55 33.66
CA VAL A 136 -31.98 43.31 34.22
C VAL A 136 -31.48 44.68 34.65
#